data_AF-A0A662FS76-F1
#
_entry.id   AF-A0A662FS76-F1
#
_cell.length_a   1.000
_cell.length_b   1.000
_cell.length_c   1.000
_cell.angle_alpha   90.00
_cell.angle_beta   90.00
_cell.angle_gamma   90.00
#
_symmetry.space_group_name_H-M   'P 1'
#
loop_
_entity.id
_entity.type
_entity.pdbx_description
1 polymer ?
#
loop_
_entity_poly.entity_id
_entity_poly.type
_entity_poly.pdbx_seq_one_letter_code
_entity_poly.pdbx_strand_id
1 'polypeptide(L)'
;MRVIEILREINMPQDVIEYYRAEGRLNEVVKIPEDEEIREIVEAFKCLSNPIRLKLILLLSKPHCVCVLARLSGYDVTLISHHLAKLKKCNLVKAKPVARARIYVRNEEFLRELFTKLMVFFNVKISAT
;
A
#
# COMPACT_ATOMS: atom_id res chain seq x y z
N MET A 1 -3.45 -10.55 22.56
CA MET A 1 -3.81 -10.38 23.98
C MET A 1 -5.27 -9.95 24.04
N ARG A 2 -6.07 -10.47 24.97
CA ARG A 2 -7.48 -10.06 25.10
C ARG A 2 -7.59 -8.71 25.77
N VAL A 3 -8.56 -7.89 25.39
CA VAL A 3 -8.77 -6.56 25.99
C VAL A 3 -8.79 -6.60 27.53
N ILE A 4 -9.49 -7.57 28.15
CA ILE A 4 -9.51 -7.70 29.61
C ILE A 4 -8.14 -7.93 30.26
N GLU A 5 -7.24 -8.64 29.58
CA GLU A 5 -5.88 -8.88 30.08
C GLU A 5 -5.08 -7.57 30.08
N ILE A 6 -5.20 -6.80 28.99
CA ILE A 6 -4.56 -5.47 28.83
C ILE A 6 -5.05 -4.50 29.90
N LEU A 7 -6.37 -4.39 30.07
CA LEU A 7 -6.98 -3.46 31.02
C LEU A 7 -6.51 -3.74 32.46
N ARG A 8 -6.32 -5.01 32.82
CA ARG A 8 -5.79 -5.42 34.12
C ARG A 8 -4.29 -5.10 34.24
N GLU A 9 -3.50 -5.42 33.23
CA GLU A 9 -2.06 -5.16 33.21
C GLU A 9 -1.72 -3.69 33.42
N ILE A 10 -2.46 -2.78 32.77
CA ILE A 10 -2.25 -1.34 32.87
C ILE A 10 -3.03 -0.67 34.02
N ASN A 11 -3.63 -1.47 34.92
CA ASN A 11 -4.42 -1.02 36.08
C ASN A 11 -5.53 0.00 35.73
N MET A 12 -6.35 -0.30 34.72
CA MET A 12 -7.46 0.60 34.36
C MET A 12 -8.53 0.70 35.46
N PRO A 13 -9.13 1.90 35.64
CA PRO A 13 -10.30 2.10 36.49
C PRO A 13 -11.49 1.20 36.14
N GLN A 14 -12.33 0.90 37.14
CA GLN A 14 -13.47 -0.02 36.98
C GLN A 14 -14.55 0.48 36.04
N ASP A 15 -14.79 1.80 35.98
CA ASP A 15 -15.73 2.42 35.05
C ASP A 15 -15.30 2.21 33.58
N VAL A 16 -14.00 2.26 33.28
CA VAL A 16 -13.46 1.92 31.95
C VAL A 16 -13.67 0.44 31.64
N ILE A 17 -13.42 -0.45 32.59
CA ILE A 17 -13.66 -1.90 32.41
C ILE A 17 -15.15 -2.17 32.14
N GLU A 18 -16.05 -1.47 32.84
CA GLU A 18 -17.49 -1.60 32.66
C GLU A 18 -17.95 -1.08 31.30
N TYR A 19 -17.33 -0.03 30.76
CA TYR A 19 -17.56 0.40 29.37
C TYR A 19 -17.28 -0.73 28.36
N TYR A 20 -16.10 -1.36 28.42
CA TYR A 20 -15.78 -2.49 27.52
C TYR A 20 -16.68 -3.71 27.74
N ARG A 21 -17.17 -3.91 28.98
CA ARG A 21 -18.13 -4.97 29.31
C ARG A 21 -19.48 -4.73 28.67
N ALA A 22 -20.04 -3.53 28.83
CA ALA A 22 -21.35 -3.14 28.30
C ALA A 22 -21.39 -3.26 26.77
N GLU A 23 -20.27 -2.96 26.10
CA GLU A 23 -20.12 -3.12 24.65
C GLU A 23 -19.83 -4.58 24.21
N GLY A 24 -19.66 -5.53 25.15
CA GLY A 24 -19.35 -6.93 24.84
C GLY A 24 -17.92 -7.17 24.33
N ARG A 25 -17.00 -6.23 24.56
CA ARG A 25 -15.67 -6.17 23.93
C ARG A 25 -14.52 -6.74 24.76
N LEU A 26 -14.78 -7.14 26.01
CA LEU A 26 -13.73 -7.62 26.93
C LEU A 26 -12.92 -8.81 26.40
N ASN A 27 -13.55 -9.67 25.60
CA ASN A 27 -12.92 -10.86 25.02
C ASN A 27 -12.34 -10.61 23.62
N GLU A 28 -12.42 -9.40 23.07
CA GLU A 28 -11.79 -9.06 21.80
C GLU A 28 -10.29 -9.34 21.86
N VAL A 29 -9.78 -10.04 20.85
CA VAL A 29 -8.35 -10.29 20.71
C VAL A 29 -7.75 -9.11 19.95
N VAL A 30 -6.88 -8.37 20.63
CA VAL A 30 -6.09 -7.32 20.00
C VAL A 30 -4.81 -7.95 19.45
N LYS A 31 -4.60 -7.79 18.14
CA LYS A 31 -3.35 -8.14 17.45
C LYS A 31 -2.52 -6.88 17.29
N ILE A 32 -1.29 -6.89 17.79
CA ILE A 32 -0.32 -5.82 17.54
C ILE A 32 0.22 -6.02 16.12
N PRO A 33 0.14 -5.01 15.24
CA PRO A 33 0.75 -5.10 13.92
C PRO A 33 2.27 -5.25 14.02
N GLU A 34 2.87 -6.00 13.12
CA GLU A 34 4.33 -6.15 13.10
C GLU A 34 4.98 -4.91 12.47
N ASP A 35 6.09 -4.43 13.06
CA ASP A 35 6.78 -3.24 12.54
C ASP A 35 7.22 -3.39 11.08
N GLU A 36 7.53 -4.60 10.64
CA GLU A 36 7.90 -4.88 9.25
C GLU A 36 6.72 -4.66 8.30
N GLU A 37 5.53 -5.13 8.67
CA GLU A 37 4.31 -4.90 7.89
C GLU A 37 4.03 -3.39 7.76
N ILE A 38 4.19 -2.64 8.85
CA ILE A 38 4.04 -1.18 8.84
C ILE A 38 5.07 -0.53 7.89
N ARG A 39 6.34 -0.94 7.97
CA ARG A 39 7.41 -0.41 7.11
C ARG A 39 7.14 -0.66 5.64
N GLU A 40 6.74 -1.87 5.26
CA GLU A 40 6.40 -2.22 3.88
C GLU A 40 5.29 -1.31 3.32
N ILE A 41 4.21 -1.14 4.08
CA ILE A 41 3.06 -0.30 3.70
C ILE A 41 3.51 1.16 3.55
N VAL A 42 4.27 1.68 4.51
CA VAL A 42 4.78 3.06 4.48
C VAL A 42 5.66 3.32 3.26
N GLU A 43 6.58 2.42 2.93
CA GLU A 43 7.45 2.57 1.78
C GLU A 43 6.68 2.53 0.45
N ALA A 44 5.65 1.68 0.35
CA ALA A 44 4.76 1.67 -0.80
C ALA A 44 4.00 3.01 -0.96
N PHE A 45 3.44 3.56 0.13
CA PHE A 45 2.74 4.85 0.11
C PHE A 45 3.68 6.03 -0.18
N LYS A 46 4.88 6.07 0.42
CA LYS A 46 5.92 7.04 0.04
C LYS A 46 6.26 6.92 -1.44
N CYS A 47 6.15 5.72 -2.01
CA CYS A 47 6.36 5.53 -3.43
C CYS A 47 5.22 6.07 -4.32
N LEU A 48 3.98 5.93 -3.86
CA LEU A 48 2.77 6.35 -4.60
C LEU A 48 2.38 7.82 -4.38
N SER A 49 2.77 8.43 -3.26
CA SER A 49 2.41 9.82 -2.84
C SER A 49 3.03 10.94 -3.67
N ASN A 50 3.49 10.66 -4.89
CA ASN A 50 3.93 11.68 -5.84
C ASN A 50 3.03 11.64 -7.09
N PRO A 51 2.56 12.80 -7.56
CA PRO A 51 1.57 12.87 -8.64
C PRO A 51 2.08 12.29 -9.97
N ILE A 52 3.37 12.42 -10.29
CA ILE A 52 3.93 11.87 -11.53
C ILE A 52 3.99 10.34 -11.44
N ARG A 53 4.46 9.81 -10.32
CA ARG A 53 4.51 8.36 -10.09
C ARG A 53 3.11 7.73 -10.14
N LEU A 54 2.12 8.36 -9.51
CA LEU A 54 0.74 7.88 -9.57
C LEU A 54 0.18 7.93 -11.01
N LYS A 55 0.40 9.04 -11.74
CA LYS A 55 0.03 9.16 -13.15
C LYS A 55 0.64 8.02 -14.00
N LEU A 56 1.93 7.72 -13.80
CA LEU A 56 2.60 6.63 -14.51
C LEU A 56 2.01 5.27 -14.19
N ILE A 57 1.65 5.00 -12.93
CA ILE A 57 0.99 3.74 -12.54
C ILE A 57 -0.35 3.57 -13.26
N LEU A 58 -1.14 4.63 -13.39
CA LEU A 58 -2.41 4.60 -14.11
C LEU A 58 -2.23 4.38 -15.63
N LEU A 59 -1.25 5.07 -16.22
CA LEU A 59 -0.89 4.87 -17.64
C LEU A 59 -0.35 3.47 -17.92
N LEU A 60 0.30 2.84 -16.93
CA LEU A 60 0.88 1.50 -17.03
C LEU A 60 -0.10 0.34 -16.81
N SER A 61 -1.41 0.62 -16.83
CA SER A 61 -2.44 -0.41 -17.02
C SER A 61 -2.22 -1.22 -18.30
N LYS A 62 -1.49 -0.65 -19.28
CA LYS A 62 -0.94 -1.36 -20.44
C LYS A 62 0.58 -1.15 -20.54
N PRO A 63 1.34 -2.10 -21.13
CA PRO A 63 2.78 -1.98 -21.23
C PRO A 63 3.22 -0.86 -22.19
N HIS A 64 4.16 -0.01 -21.75
CA HIS A 64 4.68 1.11 -22.54
C HIS A 64 6.19 1.31 -22.37
N CYS A 65 6.85 1.86 -23.39
CA CYS A 65 8.22 2.36 -23.25
C CYS A 65 8.22 3.77 -22.65
N VAL A 66 9.41 4.23 -22.23
CA VAL A 66 9.60 5.57 -21.65
C VAL A 66 9.15 6.69 -22.60
N CYS A 67 9.37 6.57 -23.91
CA CYS A 67 9.03 7.61 -24.87
C CYS A 67 7.53 7.85 -24.97
N VAL A 68 6.74 6.76 -24.97
CA VAL A 68 5.28 6.84 -24.97
C VAL A 68 4.77 7.46 -23.67
N LEU A 69 5.31 7.04 -22.52
CA LEU A 69 4.94 7.59 -21.22
C LEU A 69 5.28 9.09 -21.10
N ALA A 70 6.45 9.51 -21.59
CA ALA A 70 6.84 10.92 -21.67
C ALA A 70 5.81 11.72 -22.49
N ARG A 71 5.46 11.23 -23.69
CA ARG A 71 4.48 11.87 -24.55
C ARG A 71 3.08 11.95 -23.92
N LEU A 72 2.59 10.88 -23.29
CA LEU A 72 1.27 10.83 -22.66
C LEU A 72 1.20 11.67 -21.38
N SER A 73 2.29 11.76 -20.63
CA SER A 73 2.32 12.46 -19.34
C SER A 73 2.62 13.96 -19.47
N GLY A 74 3.19 14.39 -20.60
CA GLY A 74 3.62 15.78 -20.85
C GLY A 74 4.98 16.13 -20.26
N TYR A 75 5.74 15.14 -19.78
CA TYR A 75 7.05 15.33 -19.15
C TYR A 75 8.19 14.86 -20.06
N ASP A 76 9.40 15.30 -19.77
CA ASP A 76 10.59 14.86 -20.50
C ASP A 76 10.99 13.41 -20.13
N VAL A 77 11.74 12.79 -21.04
CA VAL A 77 12.17 11.39 -20.93
C VAL A 77 13.07 11.15 -19.70
N THR A 78 13.89 12.13 -19.32
CA THR A 78 14.80 12.00 -18.17
C THR A 78 14.02 11.94 -16.87
N LEU A 79 13.03 12.82 -16.70
CA LEU A 79 12.15 12.84 -15.54
C LEU A 79 11.32 11.55 -15.43
N ILE A 80 10.74 11.08 -16.54
CA ILE A 80 10.01 9.81 -16.54
C ILE A 80 10.92 8.62 -16.22
N SER A 81 12.14 8.59 -16.77
CA SER A 81 13.11 7.54 -16.46
C SER A 81 13.44 7.50 -14.96
N HIS A 82 13.65 8.67 -14.35
CA HIS A 82 13.89 8.79 -12.92
C HIS A 82 12.73 8.23 -12.09
N HIS A 83 11.49 8.61 -12.41
CA HIS A 83 10.31 8.11 -11.70
C HIS A 83 10.08 6.61 -11.91
N LEU A 84 10.30 6.09 -13.12
CA LEU A 84 10.20 4.65 -13.40
C LEU A 84 11.26 3.85 -12.64
N ALA A 85 12.48 4.38 -12.48
CA ALA A 85 13.51 3.74 -11.67
C ALA A 85 13.09 3.64 -10.19
N LYS A 86 12.50 4.71 -9.63
CA LYS A 86 11.97 4.70 -8.26
C LYS A 86 10.79 3.72 -8.13
N LEU A 87 9.83 3.75 -9.04
CA LEU A 87 8.69 2.82 -9.05
C LEU A 87 9.15 1.36 -9.14
N LYS A 88 10.18 1.08 -9.95
CA LYS A 88 10.76 -0.26 -10.07
C LYS A 88 11.43 -0.71 -8.76
N LYS A 89 12.16 0.19 -8.08
CA LYS A 89 12.74 -0.09 -6.75
C LYS A 89 11.67 -0.42 -5.70
N CYS A 90 10.51 0.22 -5.78
CA CYS A 90 9.37 -0.06 -4.90
C CYS A 90 8.52 -1.26 -5.37
N ASN A 91 8.98 -2.04 -6.35
CA ASN A 91 8.26 -3.17 -6.93
C ASN A 91 6.88 -2.85 -7.56
N LEU A 92 6.54 -1.57 -7.77
CA LEU A 92 5.25 -1.14 -8.33
C LEU A 92 5.16 -1.32 -9.85
N VAL A 93 6.31 -1.43 -10.52
CA VAL A 93 6.40 -1.69 -11.97
C VAL A 93 7.47 -2.74 -12.26
N LYS A 94 7.19 -3.57 -13.27
CA LYS A 94 8.14 -4.52 -13.87
C LYS A 94 8.64 -3.93 -15.19
N ALA A 95 9.85 -4.31 -15.63
CA ALA A 95 10.43 -3.78 -16.87
C ALA A 95 11.27 -4.81 -17.62
N LYS A 96 10.94 -5.08 -18.88
CA LYS A 96 11.67 -6.02 -19.75
C LYS A 96 12.37 -5.31 -20.92
N PRO A 97 13.59 -5.73 -21.32
CA PRO A 97 14.21 -5.24 -22.54
C PRO A 97 13.46 -5.77 -23.77
N VAL A 98 13.25 -4.91 -24.77
CA VAL A 98 12.68 -5.25 -26.08
C VAL A 98 13.44 -4.46 -27.14
N ALA A 99 14.27 -5.16 -27.92
CA ALA A 99 15.23 -4.55 -28.85
C ALA A 99 16.06 -3.45 -28.15
N ARG A 100 15.95 -2.19 -28.60
CA ARG A 100 16.68 -1.04 -28.07
C ARG A 100 15.96 -0.29 -26.94
N ALA A 101 14.79 -0.76 -26.51
CA ALA A 101 13.96 -0.11 -25.50
C ALA A 101 13.71 -1.00 -24.28
N ARG A 102 13.22 -0.39 -23.20
CA ARG A 102 12.62 -1.12 -22.07
C ARG A 102 11.12 -0.88 -22.08
N ILE A 103 10.35 -1.95 -21.96
CA ILE A 103 8.90 -1.91 -21.80
C ILE A 103 8.57 -2.10 -20.33
N TYR A 104 7.88 -1.12 -19.76
CA TYR A 104 7.41 -1.10 -18.39
C TYR A 104 5.96 -1.54 -18.34
N VAL A 105 5.57 -2.21 -17.26
CA VAL A 105 4.20 -2.64 -16.97
C VAL A 105 3.95 -2.52 -15.47
N ARG A 106 2.72 -2.22 -15.07
CA ARG A 106 2.31 -2.20 -13.66
C ARG A 106 2.45 -3.59 -13.05
N ASN A 107 2.93 -3.66 -11.81
CA ASN A 107 3.00 -4.92 -11.08
C ASN A 107 1.66 -5.20 -10.38
N GLU A 108 0.72 -5.79 -11.11
CA GLU A 108 -0.64 -6.09 -10.62
C GLU A 108 -0.66 -6.99 -9.38
N GLU A 109 0.26 -7.95 -9.33
CA GLU A 109 0.43 -8.90 -8.23
C GLU A 109 0.78 -8.17 -6.93
N PHE A 110 1.85 -7.37 -6.95
CA PHE A 110 2.27 -6.58 -5.79
C PHE A 110 1.20 -5.57 -5.36
N LEU A 111 0.52 -4.92 -6.31
CA LEU A 111 -0.58 -4.01 -5.97
C LEU A 111 -1.74 -4.75 -5.32
N ARG A 112 -2.13 -5.92 -5.86
CA ARG A 112 -3.20 -6.74 -5.26
C ARG A 112 -2.85 -7.14 -3.83
N GLU A 113 -1.62 -7.57 -3.59
CA GLU A 113 -1.14 -7.91 -2.24
C GLU A 113 -1.19 -6.70 -1.31
N LEU A 114 -0.65 -5.55 -1.74
CA LEU A 114 -0.67 -4.31 -0.97
C LEU A 114 -2.11 -3.89 -0.62
N PHE A 115 -3.01 -3.84 -1.62
CA PHE A 115 -4.41 -3.48 -1.40
C PHE A 115 -5.14 -4.48 -0.51
N THR A 116 -4.83 -5.79 -0.62
CA THR A 116 -5.40 -6.80 0.27
C THR A 116 -5.00 -6.57 1.72
N LYS A 117 -3.70 -6.30 1.98
CA LYS A 117 -3.21 -5.92 3.31
C LYS A 117 -3.94 -4.67 3.84
N LEU A 118 -4.11 -3.66 3.00
CA LEU A 118 -4.80 -2.42 3.37
C LEU A 118 -6.30 -2.63 3.66
N MET A 119 -6.99 -3.47 2.89
CA MET A 119 -8.40 -3.78 3.14
C MET A 119 -8.60 -4.47 4.48
N VAL A 120 -7.71 -5.39 4.84
CA VAL A 120 -7.70 -6.02 6.17
C VAL A 120 -7.42 -4.98 7.24
N PHE A 121 -6.42 -4.12 7.05
CA PHE A 121 -6.05 -3.06 7.99
C PHE A 121 -7.19 -2.07 8.26
N PHE A 122 -7.86 -1.57 7.21
CA PHE A 122 -8.94 -0.60 7.35
C PHE A 122 -10.31 -1.25 7.62
N ASN A 123 -10.37 -2.58 7.71
CA ASN A 123 -11.62 -3.35 7.82
C ASN A 123 -12.66 -2.95 6.75
N VAL A 124 -12.18 -2.63 5.53
CA VAL A 124 -13.02 -2.18 4.42
C VAL A 124 -13.42 -3.40 3.59
N LYS A 125 -14.73 -3.62 3.45
CA LYS A 125 -15.29 -4.52 2.45
C LYS A 125 -15.70 -3.70 1.23
N ILE A 126 -15.01 -3.89 0.11
CA ILE A 126 -15.44 -3.31 -1.17
C ILE A 126 -16.39 -4.32 -1.82
N SER A 127 -17.67 -3.97 -1.91
CA SER A 127 -18.59 -4.67 -2.82
C SER A 127 -18.08 -4.41 -4.24
N ALA A 128 -17.62 -5.47 -4.93
CA ALA A 128 -17.24 -5.35 -6.34
C ALA A 128 -18.44 -4.82 -7.13
N THR A 129 -18.20 -3.78 -7.95
CA THR A 129 -19.14 -3.22 -8.91
C THR A 129 -18.82 -3.73 -10.30
#